data_AF-A0A8C7S8T5-F1
#
_entry.id   AF-A0A8C7S8T5-F1
#
_cell.length_a   1.000
_cell.length_b   1.000
_cell.length_c   1.000
_cell.angle_alpha   90.00
_cell.angle_beta   90.00
_cell.angle_gamma   90.00
#
_symmetry.space_group_name_H-M   'P 1'
#
loop_
_entity.id
_entity.type
_entity.pdbx_description
1 polymer ?
#
loop_
_entity_poly.entity_id
_entity_poly.type
_entity_poly.pdbx_seq_one_letter_code
_entity_poly.pdbx_strand_id
1 'polypeptide(L)'
;MANLEQWVSDSLHDILALSDRYVAQFMIGSARKSLSAQDFVAHLKSMGTIDINQRVIAFAQELYEKIPRKQVVEKPARAIERRVMEIERKNRNYTLLSDSESDGEAANYLFFCCTLCSLVWFVYDFPLSQAPEADYLEACVVSVLQIYVTQPPGDCLVFLTGQEEIETCCELLQERCRRLGSKISELLVLPIYANLPSDMQAKIFSPTPPGSRKVVVATNIAETSLTIDGIIYVIDPGFCKQKSYNARTGMESLIVTPCSRASANQRAGRAGRVAAGKCFRLYTAWAFKHEMEESTVPEIQRTDLGNVVLLLKSLGINDLIHFDFMDPPPHETLVLALEQLYALDALNHLGELTKLGRRMAELPVDPMLISMAILVLVVHADNARQNFVVPGGDHMVLLNVYTQWLESGYSTQWCYENFIQFRSMKRARDVREGLMDRIEVEVCSSGGDIVPIRKAVTAGYFYHTARLSKGGYKTVKHQQTVYVHPNSSLFEEQPRWLIYHELVFTTKEFMRQVIEIDSSWLLEVAPHYYKNKELEDSSSKKMPRKQGKAKEELG
;
A
#
# COMPACT_ATOMS: atom_id res chain seq x y z
N MET A 1 -10.02 -51.33 27.46
CA MET A 1 -11.23 -52.17 27.42
C MET A 1 -11.39 -53.03 28.67
N ALA A 2 -10.31 -53.61 29.23
CA ALA A 2 -10.38 -54.39 30.49
C ALA A 2 -11.04 -53.62 31.67
N ASN A 3 -10.69 -52.34 31.89
CA ASN A 3 -11.32 -51.53 32.96
C ASN A 3 -12.82 -51.28 32.75
N LEU A 4 -13.32 -51.26 31.51
CA LEU A 4 -14.75 -51.03 31.24
C LEU A 4 -15.55 -52.31 31.49
N GLU A 5 -15.03 -53.47 31.08
CA GLU A 5 -15.67 -54.77 31.36
C GLU A 5 -15.74 -55.04 32.87
N GLN A 6 -14.67 -54.71 33.60
CA GLN A 6 -14.63 -54.87 35.06
C GLN A 6 -15.63 -53.93 35.76
N TRP A 7 -15.68 -52.65 35.37
CA TRP A 7 -16.66 -51.70 35.91
C TRP A 7 -18.12 -52.12 35.62
N VAL A 8 -18.40 -52.64 34.42
CA VAL A 8 -19.73 -53.16 34.06
C VAL A 8 -20.09 -54.38 34.91
N SER A 9 -19.14 -55.28 35.13
CA SER A 9 -19.35 -56.46 35.99
C SER A 9 -19.62 -56.07 37.45
N ASP A 10 -18.85 -55.14 38.00
CA ASP A 10 -19.01 -54.66 39.38
C ASP A 10 -20.37 -53.94 39.55
N SER A 11 -20.74 -53.11 38.57
CA SER A 11 -22.03 -52.39 38.59
C SER A 11 -23.23 -53.32 38.41
N LEU A 12 -23.11 -54.38 37.60
CA LEU A 12 -24.16 -55.40 37.44
C LEU A 12 -24.31 -56.25 38.71
N HIS A 13 -23.21 -56.55 39.40
CA HIS A 13 -23.25 -57.21 40.70
C HIS A 13 -23.98 -56.36 41.74
N ASP A 14 -23.70 -55.05 41.81
CA ASP A 14 -24.33 -54.16 42.79
C ASP A 14 -25.83 -53.93 42.52
N ILE A 15 -26.25 -53.91 41.25
CA ILE A 15 -27.63 -53.56 40.88
C ILE A 15 -28.54 -54.80 40.80
N LEU A 16 -28.01 -55.93 40.29
CA LEU A 16 -28.80 -57.13 39.98
C LEU A 16 -28.31 -58.39 40.69
N ALA A 17 -27.23 -58.32 41.48
CA ALA A 17 -26.56 -59.48 42.08
C ALA A 17 -26.13 -60.54 41.06
N LEU A 18 -25.86 -60.12 39.81
CA LEU A 18 -25.43 -60.99 38.71
C LEU A 18 -23.93 -60.80 38.47
N SER A 19 -23.14 -61.88 38.55
CA SER A 19 -21.68 -61.86 38.36
C SER A 19 -21.23 -62.72 37.17
N ASP A 20 -21.93 -62.64 36.04
CA ASP A 20 -21.56 -63.39 34.83
C ASP A 20 -20.84 -62.48 33.81
N ARG A 21 -19.61 -62.87 33.48
CA ARG A 21 -18.74 -62.17 32.51
C ARG A 21 -19.36 -62.10 31.11
N TYR A 22 -20.15 -63.09 30.70
CA TYR A 22 -20.79 -63.11 29.39
C TYR A 22 -21.92 -62.08 29.28
N VAL A 23 -22.61 -61.82 30.38
CA VAL A 23 -23.66 -60.78 30.45
C VAL A 23 -23.05 -59.39 30.33
N ALA A 24 -21.91 -59.13 30.99
CA ALA A 24 -21.20 -57.86 30.86
C ALA A 24 -20.74 -57.58 29.41
N GLN A 25 -20.20 -58.58 28.72
CA GLN A 25 -19.80 -58.45 27.32
C GLN A 25 -21.00 -58.25 26.38
N PHE A 26 -22.12 -58.94 26.65
CA PHE A 26 -23.35 -58.76 25.89
C PHE A 26 -23.91 -57.33 26.03
N MET A 27 -23.91 -56.77 27.24
CA MET A 27 -24.39 -55.40 27.52
C MET A 27 -23.55 -54.35 26.77
N ILE A 28 -22.23 -54.49 26.81
CA ILE A 28 -21.31 -53.59 26.08
C ILE A 28 -21.51 -53.71 24.55
N GLY A 29 -21.69 -54.94 24.06
CA GLY A 29 -21.94 -55.21 22.64
C GLY A 29 -23.26 -54.59 22.14
N SER A 30 -24.32 -54.70 22.92
CA SER A 30 -25.64 -54.14 22.61
C SER A 30 -25.64 -52.61 22.68
N ALA A 31 -24.96 -52.02 23.66
CA ALA A 31 -24.82 -50.57 23.78
C ALA A 31 -24.03 -49.95 22.60
N ARG A 32 -23.02 -50.64 22.07
CA ARG A 32 -22.27 -50.20 20.88
C ARG A 32 -23.10 -50.17 19.60
N LYS A 33 -24.05 -51.09 19.46
CA LYS A 33 -24.91 -51.18 18.27
C LYS A 33 -26.08 -50.19 18.29
N SER A 34 -26.39 -49.63 19.46
CA SER A 34 -27.53 -48.73 19.65
C SER A 34 -27.21 -47.30 19.18
N LEU A 35 -28.17 -46.63 18.54
CA LEU A 35 -28.03 -45.29 17.97
C LEU A 35 -28.22 -44.17 19.00
N SER A 36 -29.02 -44.43 20.05
CA SER A 36 -29.24 -43.56 21.19
C SER A 36 -29.28 -44.36 22.51
N ALA A 37 -29.08 -43.68 23.64
CA ALA A 37 -29.21 -44.31 24.96
C ALA A 37 -30.65 -44.79 25.22
N GLN A 38 -31.65 -44.12 24.64
CA GLN A 38 -33.06 -44.50 24.76
C GLN A 38 -33.37 -45.78 23.95
N ASP A 39 -32.80 -45.92 22.75
CA ASP A 39 -32.92 -47.16 21.95
C ASP A 39 -32.28 -48.35 22.65
N PHE A 40 -31.13 -48.13 23.31
CA PHE A 40 -30.47 -49.18 24.08
C PHE A 40 -31.35 -49.66 25.23
N VAL A 41 -31.95 -48.74 25.99
CA VAL A 41 -32.89 -49.09 27.07
C VAL A 41 -34.13 -49.80 26.51
N ALA A 42 -34.67 -49.36 25.37
CA ALA A 42 -35.81 -50.00 24.71
C ALA A 42 -35.49 -51.44 24.27
N HIS A 43 -34.28 -51.68 23.74
CA HIS A 43 -33.80 -53.01 23.37
C HIS A 43 -33.62 -53.91 24.59
N LEU A 44 -33.19 -53.38 25.73
CA LEU A 44 -33.14 -54.16 26.98
C LEU A 44 -34.56 -54.51 27.47
N LYS A 45 -35.55 -53.64 27.27
CA LYS A 45 -36.96 -53.93 27.60
C LYS A 45 -37.54 -55.04 26.74
N SER A 46 -37.24 -55.06 25.45
CA SER A 46 -37.81 -56.05 24.53
C SER A 46 -37.26 -57.47 24.75
N MET A 47 -36.09 -57.60 25.37
CA MET A 47 -35.49 -58.91 25.67
C MET A 47 -36.10 -59.62 26.90
N GLY A 48 -36.84 -58.90 27.75
CA GLY A 48 -37.65 -59.48 28.83
C GLY A 48 -36.90 -60.25 29.94
N THR A 49 -35.58 -60.16 30.00
CA THR A 49 -34.73 -60.98 30.90
C THR A 49 -34.27 -60.28 32.18
N ILE A 50 -34.50 -58.97 32.33
CA ILE A 50 -34.08 -58.18 33.52
C ILE A 50 -35.23 -57.26 33.95
N ASP A 51 -35.57 -57.23 35.23
CA ASP A 51 -36.56 -56.30 35.79
C ASP A 51 -36.02 -54.85 35.76
N ILE A 52 -36.68 -53.99 34.99
CA ILE A 52 -36.18 -52.64 34.72
C ILE A 52 -36.64 -51.69 35.81
N ASN A 53 -35.77 -51.51 36.80
CA ASN A 53 -35.88 -50.46 37.80
C ASN A 53 -35.17 -49.17 37.33
N GLN A 54 -35.51 -48.03 37.94
CA GLN A 54 -34.91 -46.72 37.59
C GLN A 54 -33.38 -46.71 37.73
N ARG A 55 -32.82 -47.56 38.60
CA ARG A 55 -31.36 -47.80 38.71
C ARG A 55 -30.75 -48.44 37.46
N VAL A 56 -31.46 -49.37 36.81
CA VAL A 56 -31.00 -50.04 35.58
C VAL A 56 -31.02 -49.07 34.40
N ILE A 57 -32.01 -48.17 34.35
CA ILE A 57 -32.10 -47.12 33.32
C ILE A 57 -30.94 -46.12 33.46
N ALA A 58 -30.65 -45.67 34.68
CA ALA A 58 -29.53 -44.77 34.95
C ALA A 58 -28.18 -45.42 34.57
N PHE A 59 -28.00 -46.69 34.96
CA PHE A 59 -26.81 -47.46 34.57
C PHE A 59 -26.66 -47.61 33.04
N ALA A 60 -27.75 -47.88 32.32
CA ALA A 60 -27.72 -48.01 30.87
C ALA A 60 -27.35 -46.70 30.15
N GLN A 61 -27.77 -45.55 30.69
CA GLN A 61 -27.38 -44.24 30.19
C GLN A 61 -25.89 -43.96 30.44
N GLU A 62 -25.41 -44.22 31.66
CA GLU A 62 -24.01 -44.01 32.02
C GLU A 62 -23.06 -44.95 31.24
N LEU A 63 -23.48 -46.20 31.04
CA LEU A 63 -22.75 -47.15 30.20
C LEU A 63 -22.65 -46.66 28.75
N TYR A 64 -23.73 -46.10 28.21
CA TYR A 64 -23.75 -45.58 26.84
C TYR A 64 -22.78 -44.39 26.65
N GLU A 65 -22.69 -43.50 27.64
CA GLU A 65 -21.78 -42.35 27.62
C GLU A 65 -20.31 -42.76 27.76
N LYS A 66 -20.00 -43.76 28.59
CA LYS A 66 -18.63 -44.24 28.80
C LYS A 66 -18.06 -45.04 27.63
N ILE A 67 -18.89 -45.44 26.65
CA ILE A 67 -18.40 -46.14 25.46
C ILE A 67 -17.81 -45.13 24.46
N PRO A 68 -16.51 -45.20 24.15
CA PRO A 68 -15.90 -44.31 23.17
C PRO A 68 -16.46 -44.60 21.77
N ARG A 69 -17.20 -43.65 21.20
CA ARG A 69 -17.74 -43.72 19.84
C ARG A 69 -16.78 -43.07 18.85
N LYS A 70 -16.55 -43.73 17.72
CA LYS A 70 -15.76 -43.18 16.61
C LYS A 70 -16.51 -41.98 16.04
N GLN A 71 -15.94 -40.77 16.13
CA GLN A 71 -16.53 -39.57 15.54
C GLN A 71 -16.73 -39.80 14.04
N VAL A 72 -17.94 -39.56 13.55
CA VAL A 72 -18.24 -39.63 12.12
C VAL A 72 -17.54 -38.44 11.47
N VAL A 73 -16.45 -38.71 10.74
CA VAL A 73 -15.79 -37.71 9.90
C VAL A 73 -16.77 -37.31 8.81
N GLU A 74 -17.16 -36.03 8.79
CA GLU A 74 -18.09 -35.49 7.81
C GLU A 74 -17.46 -35.54 6.41
N LYS A 75 -18.21 -36.03 5.41
CA LYS A 75 -17.70 -36.11 4.03
C LYS A 75 -17.50 -34.68 3.49
N PRO A 76 -16.38 -34.38 2.82
CA PRO A 76 -16.03 -33.03 2.36
C PRO A 76 -17.12 -32.37 1.48
N ALA A 77 -17.88 -33.16 0.71
CA ALA A 77 -18.98 -32.66 -0.12
C ALA A 77 -20.10 -31.94 0.65
N ARG A 78 -20.43 -32.40 1.88
CA ARG A 78 -21.50 -31.78 2.69
C ARG A 78 -21.06 -30.51 3.41
N ALA A 79 -19.76 -30.40 3.70
CA ALA A 79 -19.19 -29.17 4.24
C ALA A 79 -19.19 -28.04 3.20
N ILE A 80 -19.02 -28.40 1.91
CA ILE A 80 -19.11 -27.47 0.78
C ILE A 80 -20.54 -26.94 0.63
N GLU A 81 -21.56 -27.80 0.62
CA GLU A 81 -22.98 -27.37 0.50
C GLU A 81 -23.39 -26.37 1.59
N ARG A 82 -22.95 -26.60 2.83
CA ARG A 82 -23.29 -25.71 3.95
C ARG A 82 -22.61 -24.34 3.82
N ARG A 83 -21.36 -24.30 3.36
CA ARG A 83 -20.63 -23.05 3.08
C ARG A 83 -21.27 -22.27 1.93
N VAL A 84 -21.77 -22.95 0.89
CA VAL A 84 -22.48 -22.31 -0.22
C VAL A 84 -23.75 -21.60 0.26
N MET A 85 -24.58 -22.25 1.09
CA MET A 85 -25.80 -21.60 1.63
C MET A 85 -25.49 -20.38 2.51
N GLU A 86 -24.40 -20.43 3.29
CA GLU A 86 -24.03 -19.33 4.18
C GLU A 86 -23.53 -18.09 3.39
N ILE A 87 -22.82 -18.33 2.28
CA ILE A 87 -22.38 -17.29 1.34
C ILE A 87 -23.57 -16.66 0.62
N GLU A 88 -24.55 -17.45 0.16
CA GLU A 88 -25.79 -16.94 -0.46
C GLU A 88 -26.60 -16.04 0.49
N ARG A 89 -26.58 -16.33 1.79
CA ARG A 89 -27.23 -15.48 2.79
C ARG A 89 -26.52 -14.13 2.94
N LYS A 90 -25.18 -14.11 2.87
CA LYS A 90 -24.38 -12.88 2.96
C LYS A 90 -24.48 -12.03 1.70
N ASN A 91 -24.54 -12.64 0.51
CA ASN A 91 -24.62 -11.92 -0.76
C ASN A 91 -25.92 -11.14 -0.97
N ARG A 92 -27.00 -11.47 -0.24
CA ARG A 92 -28.26 -10.71 -0.27
C ARG A 92 -28.16 -9.31 0.34
N ASN A 93 -27.13 -9.02 1.14
CA ASN A 93 -26.99 -7.75 1.86
C ASN A 93 -26.11 -6.70 1.13
N TYR A 94 -25.51 -7.02 0.00
CA TYR A 94 -24.57 -6.12 -0.70
C TYR A 94 -25.13 -5.65 -2.05
N THR A 95 -24.97 -4.37 -2.34
CA THR A 95 -25.27 -3.75 -3.64
C THR A 95 -23.97 -3.63 -4.44
N LEU A 96 -23.95 -4.00 -5.72
CA LEU A 96 -22.74 -4.01 -6.55
C LEU A 96 -22.79 -3.03 -7.74
N LEU A 97 -21.62 -2.46 -8.03
CA LEU A 97 -21.28 -1.55 -9.13
C LEU A 97 -21.06 -2.33 -10.44
N SER A 98 -21.28 -1.66 -11.57
CA SER A 98 -21.22 -2.24 -12.92
C SER A 98 -19.79 -2.28 -13.47
N ASP A 99 -19.34 -3.46 -13.93
CA ASP A 99 -18.22 -3.60 -14.87
C ASP A 99 -18.64 -4.41 -16.11
N SER A 100 -17.99 -4.11 -17.24
CA SER A 100 -18.47 -4.32 -18.60
C SER A 100 -17.76 -5.46 -19.35
N GLU A 101 -17.47 -6.58 -18.70
CA GLU A 101 -16.85 -7.73 -19.35
C GLU A 101 -17.80 -8.92 -19.35
N SER A 102 -18.28 -9.29 -20.55
CA SER A 102 -18.94 -10.57 -20.78
C SER A 102 -17.95 -11.49 -21.47
N ASP A 103 -17.45 -12.48 -20.75
CA ASP A 103 -17.18 -13.78 -21.36
C ASP A 103 -17.36 -14.88 -20.31
N GLY A 104 -18.24 -15.82 -20.66
CA GLY A 104 -18.56 -17.00 -19.88
C GLY A 104 -17.54 -18.10 -20.16
N GLU A 105 -16.86 -18.52 -19.09
CA GLU A 105 -16.72 -19.92 -18.65
C GLU A 105 -15.83 -20.06 -17.39
N ALA A 106 -15.35 -18.94 -16.83
CA ALA A 106 -14.70 -18.91 -15.51
C ALA A 106 -15.59 -18.36 -14.37
N ALA A 107 -16.92 -18.37 -14.51
CA ALA A 107 -17.86 -17.89 -13.50
C ALA A 107 -19.08 -18.81 -13.37
N ASN A 108 -18.86 -20.07 -12.98
CA ASN A 108 -19.96 -20.92 -12.50
C ASN A 108 -20.16 -20.67 -11.01
N TYR A 109 -20.69 -19.50 -10.63
CA TYR A 109 -21.58 -19.22 -9.49
C TYR A 109 -21.94 -17.72 -9.51
N LEU A 110 -23.25 -17.41 -9.46
CA LEU A 110 -23.94 -16.09 -9.48
C LEU A 110 -24.13 -15.36 -10.83
N PHE A 111 -25.20 -15.65 -11.58
CA PHE A 111 -26.52 -14.98 -11.51
C PHE A 111 -27.39 -15.41 -12.71
N PHE A 112 -28.54 -16.04 -12.46
CA PHE A 112 -29.55 -16.35 -13.49
C PHE A 112 -30.79 -15.50 -13.21
N CYS A 113 -31.02 -14.52 -14.09
CA CYS A 113 -32.31 -14.15 -14.69
C CYS A 113 -32.33 -12.65 -15.00
N CYS A 114 -31.68 -12.29 -16.11
CA CYS A 114 -32.15 -11.21 -16.97
C CYS A 114 -32.04 -11.72 -18.41
N THR A 115 -33.15 -11.69 -19.11
CA THR A 115 -33.36 -12.23 -20.45
C THR A 115 -32.30 -11.67 -21.40
N LEU A 116 -31.34 -12.53 -21.77
CA LEU A 116 -30.34 -12.27 -22.80
C LEU A 116 -31.05 -12.00 -24.13
N CYS A 117 -31.18 -10.73 -24.49
CA CYS A 117 -31.24 -10.35 -25.90
C CYS A 117 -29.84 -10.53 -26.48
N SER A 118 -29.53 -11.73 -26.93
CA SER A 118 -28.34 -12.03 -27.73
C SER A 118 -28.42 -11.27 -29.05
N LEU A 119 -27.82 -10.08 -29.10
CA LEU A 119 -27.50 -9.42 -30.37
C LEU A 119 -26.37 -10.24 -31.01
N VAL A 120 -26.74 -11.09 -31.97
CA VAL A 120 -25.81 -11.88 -32.77
C VAL A 120 -25.06 -10.92 -33.70
N TRP A 121 -23.85 -10.52 -33.28
CA TRP A 121 -22.94 -9.76 -34.12
C TRP A 121 -22.29 -10.71 -35.13
N PHE A 122 -22.71 -10.66 -36.40
CA PHE A 122 -22.09 -11.44 -37.47
C PHE A 122 -20.73 -10.86 -37.83
N VAL A 123 -19.66 -11.39 -37.24
CA VAL A 123 -18.27 -11.16 -37.69
C VAL A 123 -17.83 -12.39 -38.48
N TYR A 124 -17.44 -12.20 -39.74
CA TYR A 124 -16.87 -13.26 -40.56
C TYR A 124 -15.35 -13.14 -40.56
N ASP A 125 -14.65 -14.10 -39.96
CA ASP A 125 -13.19 -14.25 -40.09
C ASP A 125 -12.86 -14.74 -41.52
N PHE A 126 -12.04 -13.99 -42.27
CA PHE A 126 -11.65 -14.30 -43.66
C PHE A 126 -10.20 -13.89 -43.91
N PRO A 127 -9.52 -14.52 -44.88
CA PRO A 127 -8.58 -15.61 -44.60
C PRO A 127 -7.41 -15.16 -43.69
N LEU A 128 -7.01 -16.03 -42.77
CA LEU A 128 -5.76 -15.90 -42.04
C LEU A 128 -4.58 -15.97 -43.02
N SER A 129 -3.50 -15.23 -42.74
CA SER A 129 -2.30 -15.32 -43.58
C SER A 129 -1.80 -16.77 -43.66
N GLN A 130 -1.28 -17.18 -44.81
CA GLN A 130 -0.69 -18.51 -44.99
C GLN A 130 0.68 -18.63 -44.32
N ALA A 131 1.35 -17.50 -44.06
CA ALA A 131 2.62 -17.42 -43.36
C ALA A 131 2.68 -16.14 -42.49
N PRO A 132 3.35 -16.16 -41.34
CA PRO A 132 3.58 -14.94 -40.56
C PRO A 132 4.40 -13.93 -41.38
N GLU A 133 3.91 -12.69 -41.50
CA GLU A 133 4.63 -11.63 -42.19
C GLU A 133 5.74 -11.06 -41.29
N ALA A 134 6.96 -10.97 -41.81
CA ALA A 134 8.13 -10.51 -41.06
C ALA A 134 8.05 -9.01 -40.68
N ASP A 135 7.32 -8.22 -41.48
CA ASP A 135 7.03 -6.82 -41.21
C ASP A 135 5.52 -6.61 -41.19
N TYR A 136 4.93 -6.71 -40.00
CA TYR A 136 3.49 -6.53 -39.82
C TYR A 136 3.04 -5.08 -40.04
N LEU A 137 3.93 -4.09 -39.97
CA LEU A 137 3.59 -2.69 -40.21
C LEU A 137 3.27 -2.49 -41.69
N GLU A 138 4.16 -2.94 -42.56
CA GLU A 138 3.97 -2.93 -44.01
C GLU A 138 2.76 -3.77 -44.45
N ALA A 139 2.59 -4.95 -43.83
CA ALA A 139 1.42 -5.80 -44.01
C ALA A 139 0.10 -5.07 -43.73
N CYS A 140 0.04 -4.30 -42.63
CA CYS A 140 -1.11 -3.49 -42.27
C CYS A 140 -1.40 -2.44 -43.33
N VAL A 141 -0.38 -1.69 -43.78
CA VAL A 141 -0.53 -0.64 -44.80
C VAL A 141 -1.06 -1.22 -46.12
N VAL A 142 -0.50 -2.35 -46.58
CA VAL A 142 -0.96 -3.04 -47.80
C VAL A 142 -2.40 -3.52 -47.64
N SER A 143 -2.73 -4.10 -46.49
CA SER A 143 -4.08 -4.61 -46.19
C SER A 143 -5.12 -3.49 -46.19
N VAL A 144 -4.82 -2.32 -45.59
CA VAL A 144 -5.70 -1.13 -45.64
C VAL A 144 -5.96 -0.72 -47.09
N LEU A 145 -4.92 -0.61 -47.91
CA LEU A 145 -5.05 -0.22 -49.31
C LEU A 145 -5.81 -1.27 -50.15
N GLN A 146 -5.62 -2.56 -49.86
CA GLN A 146 -6.37 -3.63 -50.50
C GLN A 146 -7.86 -3.59 -50.12
N ILE A 147 -8.18 -3.38 -48.84
CA ILE A 147 -9.56 -3.21 -48.35
C ILE A 147 -10.19 -1.98 -49.02
N TYR A 148 -9.42 -0.91 -49.19
CA TYR A 148 -9.87 0.30 -49.86
C TYR A 148 -10.32 0.03 -51.30
N VAL A 149 -9.54 -0.73 -52.07
CA VAL A 149 -9.82 -1.00 -53.49
C VAL A 149 -10.88 -2.08 -53.69
N THR A 150 -10.90 -3.11 -52.83
CA THR A 150 -11.71 -4.32 -53.07
C THR A 150 -13.02 -4.37 -52.31
N GLN A 151 -13.15 -3.64 -51.19
CA GLN A 151 -14.28 -3.77 -50.28
C GLN A 151 -15.25 -2.57 -50.34
N PRO A 152 -16.56 -2.79 -50.08
CA PRO A 152 -17.56 -1.72 -50.03
C PRO A 152 -17.26 -0.66 -48.96
N PRO A 153 -17.97 0.49 -48.97
CA PRO A 153 -17.74 1.58 -48.01
C PRO A 153 -17.92 1.12 -46.55
N GLY A 154 -16.98 1.54 -45.71
CA GLY A 154 -16.93 1.23 -44.28
C GLY A 154 -15.60 1.69 -43.71
N ASP A 155 -15.59 2.19 -42.48
CA ASP A 155 -14.36 2.67 -41.85
C ASP A 155 -13.49 1.50 -41.38
N CYS A 156 -12.19 1.75 -41.31
CA CYS A 156 -11.19 0.76 -40.94
C CYS A 156 -10.53 1.11 -39.60
N LEU A 157 -10.35 0.10 -38.76
CA LEU A 157 -9.59 0.17 -37.51
C LEU A 157 -8.37 -0.75 -37.58
N VAL A 158 -7.19 -0.19 -37.40
CA VAL A 158 -5.92 -0.92 -37.41
C VAL A 158 -5.33 -0.92 -36.00
N PHE A 159 -4.97 -2.09 -35.49
CA PHE A 159 -4.29 -2.21 -34.20
C PHE A 159 -2.76 -2.21 -34.40
N LEU A 160 -2.05 -1.33 -33.71
CA LEU A 160 -0.58 -1.28 -33.63
C LEU A 160 -0.12 -1.15 -32.19
N THR A 161 1.18 -1.33 -31.92
CA THR A 161 1.64 -1.54 -30.54
C THR A 161 2.03 -0.26 -29.82
N GLY A 162 2.40 0.81 -30.53
CA GLY A 162 2.85 2.06 -29.92
C GLY A 162 2.83 3.27 -30.85
N GLN A 163 3.15 4.44 -30.28
CA GLN A 163 3.10 5.73 -30.95
C GLN A 163 3.96 5.79 -32.23
N GLU A 164 5.23 5.40 -32.16
CA GLU A 164 6.17 5.47 -33.28
C GLU A 164 5.71 4.65 -34.49
N GLU A 165 5.20 3.44 -34.25
CA GLU A 165 4.59 2.58 -35.27
C GLU A 165 3.33 3.23 -35.86
N ILE A 166 2.48 3.82 -35.02
CA ILE A 166 1.24 4.48 -35.46
C ILE A 166 1.55 5.67 -36.37
N GLU A 167 2.47 6.55 -35.96
CA GLU A 167 2.85 7.73 -36.73
C GLU A 167 3.49 7.33 -38.06
N THR A 168 4.40 6.35 -38.04
CA THR A 168 5.03 5.80 -39.25
C THR A 168 4.00 5.18 -40.19
N CYS A 169 3.05 4.38 -39.68
CA CYS A 169 1.97 3.81 -40.48
C CYS A 169 1.08 4.90 -41.10
N CYS A 170 0.75 5.94 -40.33
CA CYS A 170 -0.04 7.07 -40.83
C CYS A 170 0.67 7.81 -41.97
N GLU A 171 1.97 8.06 -41.84
CA GLU A 171 2.79 8.69 -42.87
C GLU A 171 2.85 7.82 -44.13
N LEU A 172 3.09 6.52 -43.99
CA LEU A 172 3.14 5.56 -45.11
C LEU A 172 1.80 5.47 -45.85
N LEU A 173 0.68 5.45 -45.12
CA LEU A 173 -0.67 5.45 -45.71
C LEU A 173 -0.92 6.73 -46.50
N GLN A 174 -0.61 7.90 -45.93
CA GLN A 174 -0.78 9.19 -46.59
C GLN A 174 0.11 9.30 -47.84
N GLU A 175 1.36 8.85 -47.77
CA GLU A 175 2.29 8.87 -48.88
C GLU A 175 1.80 7.98 -50.03
N ARG A 176 1.40 6.74 -49.73
CA ARG A 176 0.88 5.81 -50.75
C ARG A 176 -0.42 6.31 -51.37
N CYS A 177 -1.31 6.90 -50.58
CA CYS A 177 -2.52 7.55 -51.09
C CYS A 177 -2.20 8.71 -52.04
N ARG A 178 -1.21 9.56 -51.73
CA ARG A 178 -0.75 10.63 -52.63
C ARG A 178 -0.24 10.07 -53.97
N ARG A 179 0.49 8.95 -53.95
CA ARG A 179 1.00 8.29 -55.17
C ARG A 179 -0.12 7.70 -56.04
N LEU A 180 -1.21 7.23 -55.44
CA LEU A 180 -2.36 6.67 -56.16
C LEU A 180 -3.23 7.75 -56.85
N GLY A 181 -3.10 9.02 -56.43
CA GLY A 181 -3.65 10.20 -57.11
C GLY A 181 -5.18 10.23 -57.21
N SER A 182 -5.71 10.83 -58.29
CA SER A 182 -7.14 11.07 -58.51
C SER A 182 -7.98 9.84 -58.86
N LYS A 183 -7.39 8.63 -58.87
CA LYS A 183 -8.12 7.38 -59.08
C LYS A 183 -8.89 6.93 -57.83
N ILE A 184 -8.66 7.60 -56.71
CA ILE A 184 -9.10 7.17 -55.38
C ILE A 184 -9.74 8.36 -54.66
N SER A 185 -10.85 8.10 -53.96
CA SER A 185 -11.49 9.02 -53.02
C SER A 185 -10.56 9.37 -51.85
N GLU A 186 -10.84 10.47 -51.13
CA GLU A 186 -10.01 10.91 -50.02
C GLU A 186 -9.94 9.85 -48.89
N LEU A 187 -8.75 9.62 -48.32
CA LEU A 187 -8.52 8.74 -47.18
C LEU A 187 -8.23 9.59 -45.94
N LEU A 188 -9.10 9.51 -44.93
CA LEU A 188 -8.91 10.22 -43.67
C LEU A 188 -8.18 9.31 -42.67
N VAL A 189 -6.88 9.54 -42.48
CA VAL A 189 -6.05 8.75 -41.56
C VAL A 189 -5.95 9.47 -40.21
N LEU A 190 -6.38 8.82 -39.12
CA LEU A 190 -6.39 9.39 -37.78
C LEU A 190 -5.69 8.47 -36.76
N PRO A 191 -4.64 8.95 -36.05
CA PRO A 191 -3.98 8.18 -35.00
C PRO A 191 -4.76 8.26 -33.67
N ILE A 192 -4.66 7.21 -32.84
CA ILE A 192 -5.13 7.23 -31.45
C ILE A 192 -4.20 6.42 -30.54
N TYR A 193 -3.60 7.10 -29.56
CA TYR A 193 -2.73 6.54 -28.53
C TYR A 193 -2.81 7.37 -27.24
N ALA A 194 -2.33 6.84 -26.12
CA ALA A 194 -2.58 7.39 -24.78
C ALA A 194 -2.18 8.87 -24.60
N ASN A 195 -1.03 9.26 -25.15
CA ASN A 195 -0.48 10.63 -25.00
C ASN A 195 -1.04 11.64 -26.01
N LEU A 196 -2.02 11.28 -26.85
CA LEU A 196 -2.55 12.18 -27.87
C LEU A 196 -3.40 13.29 -27.21
N PRO A 197 -3.20 14.58 -27.57
CA PRO A 197 -4.07 15.69 -27.14
C PRO A 197 -5.58 15.45 -27.38
N SER A 198 -6.42 15.88 -26.43
CA SER A 198 -7.87 15.59 -26.43
C SER A 198 -8.62 16.14 -27.64
N ASP A 199 -8.18 17.27 -28.20
CA ASP A 199 -8.72 17.87 -29.42
C ASP A 199 -8.50 16.97 -30.65
N MET A 200 -7.35 16.31 -30.72
CA MET A 200 -7.07 15.34 -31.78
C MET A 200 -7.79 14.00 -31.53
N GLN A 201 -7.90 13.56 -30.28
CA GLN A 201 -8.73 12.38 -29.95
C GLN A 201 -10.19 12.59 -30.37
N ALA A 202 -10.76 13.79 -30.16
CA ALA A 202 -12.13 14.09 -30.53
C ALA A 202 -12.41 13.94 -32.05
N LYS A 203 -11.39 14.15 -32.90
CA LYS A 203 -11.54 14.03 -34.36
C LYS A 203 -11.90 12.62 -34.81
N ILE A 204 -11.54 11.57 -34.06
CA ILE A 204 -11.83 10.18 -34.44
C ILE A 204 -13.34 9.88 -34.43
N PHE A 205 -14.10 10.60 -33.60
CA PHE A 205 -15.55 10.48 -33.47
C PHE A 205 -16.31 11.29 -34.51
N SER A 206 -15.63 12.15 -35.28
CA SER A 206 -16.28 12.87 -36.37
C SER A 206 -16.77 11.90 -37.45
N PRO A 207 -17.97 12.14 -38.01
CA PRO A 207 -18.51 11.31 -39.07
C PRO A 207 -17.64 11.42 -40.32
N THR A 208 -17.49 10.30 -41.02
CA THR A 208 -16.71 10.23 -42.25
C THR A 208 -17.38 11.07 -43.34
N PRO A 209 -16.65 12.01 -44.00
CA PRO A 209 -17.20 12.79 -45.09
C PRO A 209 -17.75 11.91 -46.24
N PRO A 210 -18.77 12.38 -46.97
CA PRO A 210 -19.36 11.60 -48.06
C PRO A 210 -18.34 11.36 -49.17
N GLY A 211 -18.16 10.10 -49.55
CA GLY A 211 -17.19 9.70 -50.56
C GLY A 211 -15.75 9.64 -50.08
N SER A 212 -15.49 9.65 -48.78
CA SER A 212 -14.18 9.32 -48.20
C SER A 212 -14.28 8.09 -47.30
N ARG A 213 -13.12 7.54 -46.91
CA ARG A 213 -13.04 6.43 -45.93
C ARG A 213 -12.14 6.85 -44.78
N LYS A 214 -12.58 6.63 -43.54
CA LYS A 214 -11.78 6.89 -42.35
C LYS A 214 -10.99 5.63 -41.97
N VAL A 215 -9.71 5.81 -41.69
CA VAL A 215 -8.81 4.78 -41.18
C VAL A 215 -8.28 5.26 -39.84
N VAL A 216 -8.65 4.56 -38.77
CA VAL A 216 -8.18 4.84 -37.43
C VAL A 216 -7.05 3.86 -37.11
N VAL A 217 -5.88 4.38 -36.75
CA VAL A 217 -4.72 3.58 -36.37
C VAL A 217 -4.53 3.72 -34.87
N ALA A 218 -4.73 2.62 -34.13
CA ALA A 218 -4.96 2.64 -32.70
C ALA A 218 -4.06 1.67 -31.93
N THR A 219 -3.74 2.00 -30.67
CA THR A 219 -3.28 1.00 -29.70
C THR A 219 -4.46 0.18 -29.15
N ASN A 220 -4.19 -0.68 -28.16
CA ASN A 220 -5.21 -1.41 -27.40
C ASN A 220 -6.25 -0.51 -26.68
N ILE A 221 -6.12 0.82 -26.71
CA ILE A 221 -7.18 1.74 -26.23
C ILE A 221 -8.51 1.52 -26.97
N ALA A 222 -8.46 1.16 -28.25
CA ALA A 222 -9.65 0.84 -29.03
C ALA A 222 -10.23 -0.55 -28.73
N GLU A 223 -9.53 -1.40 -27.98
CA GLU A 223 -9.92 -2.79 -27.68
C GLU A 223 -11.08 -2.87 -26.70
N THR A 224 -11.10 -2.03 -25.65
CA THR A 224 -12.11 -1.99 -24.58
C THR A 224 -12.77 -0.61 -24.51
N SER A 225 -11.96 0.42 -24.24
CA SER A 225 -12.40 1.73 -23.75
C SER A 225 -13.05 2.68 -24.76
N LEU A 226 -13.03 2.38 -26.06
CA LEU A 226 -13.45 3.36 -27.09
C LEU A 226 -14.37 2.77 -28.15
N THR A 227 -15.50 3.44 -28.41
CA THR A 227 -16.50 3.03 -29.39
C THR A 227 -16.49 4.00 -30.57
N ILE A 228 -15.89 3.59 -31.70
CA ILE A 228 -15.89 4.40 -32.92
C ILE A 228 -17.03 3.93 -33.81
N ASP A 229 -17.95 4.84 -34.12
CA ASP A 229 -19.06 4.55 -35.02
C ASP A 229 -18.55 4.43 -36.46
N GLY A 230 -19.14 3.51 -37.22
CA GLY A 230 -18.86 3.30 -38.65
C GLY A 230 -17.73 2.30 -38.97
N ILE A 231 -17.07 1.72 -37.96
CA ILE A 231 -16.05 0.68 -38.17
C ILE A 231 -16.71 -0.61 -38.67
N ILE A 232 -16.29 -1.05 -39.86
CA ILE A 232 -16.72 -2.31 -40.50
C ILE A 232 -15.53 -3.25 -40.75
N TYR A 233 -14.32 -2.68 -40.88
CA TYR A 233 -13.10 -3.43 -41.15
C TYR A 233 -12.12 -3.31 -40.00
N VAL A 234 -11.67 -4.42 -39.45
CA VAL A 234 -10.60 -4.46 -38.44
C VAL A 234 -9.38 -5.16 -39.03
N ILE A 235 -8.18 -4.62 -38.79
CA ILE A 235 -6.91 -5.25 -39.11
C ILE A 235 -6.16 -5.47 -37.80
N ASP A 236 -5.84 -6.73 -37.51
CA ASP A 236 -5.17 -7.15 -36.28
C ASP A 236 -3.87 -7.90 -36.60
N PRO A 237 -2.69 -7.30 -36.33
CA PRO A 237 -1.41 -7.99 -36.43
C PRO A 237 -1.16 -8.94 -35.25
N GLY A 238 -1.98 -8.91 -34.19
CA GLY A 238 -1.89 -9.86 -33.08
C GLY A 238 -0.85 -9.52 -32.01
N PHE A 239 -0.35 -8.28 -31.98
CA PHE A 239 0.62 -7.82 -30.98
C PHE A 239 0.05 -6.73 -30.06
N CYS A 240 0.62 -6.63 -28.87
CA CYS A 240 0.37 -5.57 -27.91
C CYS A 240 1.62 -5.29 -27.06
N LYS A 241 1.76 -4.06 -26.57
CA LYS A 241 2.77 -3.74 -25.56
C LYS A 241 2.21 -4.04 -24.17
N GLN A 242 2.89 -4.89 -23.42
CA GLN A 242 2.53 -5.23 -22.05
C GLN A 242 3.67 -4.87 -21.10
N LYS A 243 3.31 -4.37 -19.92
CA LYS A 243 4.27 -4.20 -18.83
C LYS A 243 4.69 -5.57 -18.33
N SER A 244 5.99 -5.76 -18.19
CA SER A 244 6.61 -6.95 -17.63
C SER A 244 7.59 -6.53 -16.54
N TYR A 245 7.36 -7.05 -15.34
CA TYR A 245 8.23 -6.84 -14.19
C TYR A 245 9.05 -8.10 -13.93
N ASN A 246 10.37 -7.94 -13.86
CA ASN A 246 11.26 -9.00 -13.41
C ASN A 246 11.65 -8.76 -11.96
N ALA A 247 11.04 -9.53 -11.06
CA ALA A 247 11.28 -9.50 -9.62
C ALA A 247 12.78 -9.61 -9.28
N ARG A 248 13.52 -10.49 -9.96
CA ARG A 248 14.92 -10.76 -9.63
C ARG A 248 15.86 -9.60 -9.95
N THR A 249 15.54 -8.81 -10.96
CA THR A 249 16.32 -7.63 -11.35
C THR A 249 15.72 -6.31 -10.87
N GLY A 250 14.48 -6.33 -10.35
CA GLY A 250 13.70 -5.14 -10.01
C GLY A 250 13.44 -4.22 -11.21
N MET A 251 13.45 -4.75 -12.44
CA MET A 251 13.29 -3.94 -13.64
C MET A 251 11.88 -4.09 -14.20
N GLU A 252 11.22 -2.96 -14.39
CA GLU A 252 10.02 -2.84 -15.22
C GLU A 252 10.41 -2.59 -16.66
N SER A 253 9.83 -3.34 -17.58
CA SER A 253 10.03 -3.20 -19.01
C SER A 253 8.70 -3.23 -19.75
N LEU A 254 8.61 -2.46 -20.83
CA LEU A 254 7.47 -2.49 -21.73
C LEU A 254 7.87 -3.30 -22.97
N ILE A 255 7.39 -4.54 -23.04
CA ILE A 255 7.76 -5.48 -24.10
C ILE A 255 6.60 -5.70 -25.07
N VAL A 256 6.92 -5.86 -26.34
CA VAL A 256 5.94 -6.28 -27.36
C VAL A 256 5.72 -7.77 -27.21
N THR A 257 4.46 -8.16 -27.01
CA THR A 257 4.04 -9.55 -26.80
C THR A 257 2.83 -9.86 -27.69
N PRO A 258 2.66 -11.13 -28.11
CA PRO A 258 1.43 -11.57 -28.75
C PRO A 258 0.22 -11.28 -27.85
N CYS A 259 -0.89 -10.84 -28.43
CA CYS A 259 -2.12 -10.65 -27.67
C CYS A 259 -2.77 -12.00 -27.32
N SER A 260 -3.61 -12.00 -26.28
CA SER A 260 -4.41 -13.18 -25.95
C SER A 260 -5.50 -13.42 -27.00
N ARG A 261 -6.03 -14.65 -27.05
CA ARG A 261 -7.20 -15.01 -27.87
C ARG A 261 -8.42 -14.18 -27.47
N ALA A 262 -8.63 -13.95 -26.18
CA ALA A 262 -9.68 -13.06 -25.68
C ALA A 262 -9.53 -11.63 -26.25
N SER A 263 -8.33 -11.05 -26.17
CA SER A 263 -8.04 -9.73 -26.75
C SER A 263 -8.27 -9.69 -28.26
N ALA A 264 -7.78 -10.68 -29.00
CA ALA A 264 -7.98 -10.80 -30.44
C ALA A 264 -9.47 -10.93 -30.83
N ASN A 265 -10.28 -11.58 -29.99
CA ASN A 265 -11.73 -11.66 -30.18
C ASN A 265 -12.41 -10.33 -29.87
N GLN A 266 -11.99 -9.60 -28.83
CA GLN A 266 -12.49 -8.25 -28.54
C GLN A 266 -12.18 -7.27 -29.67
N ARG A 267 -10.96 -7.33 -30.23
CA ARG A 267 -10.57 -6.56 -31.41
C ARG A 267 -11.45 -6.87 -32.61
N ALA A 268 -11.69 -8.15 -32.90
CA ALA A 268 -12.58 -8.58 -33.98
C ALA A 268 -14.03 -8.09 -33.76
N GLY A 269 -14.50 -8.09 -32.51
CA GLY A 269 -15.82 -7.58 -32.12
C GLY A 269 -16.03 -6.09 -32.42
N ARG A 270 -14.97 -5.29 -32.63
CA ARG A 270 -15.08 -3.87 -33.02
C ARG A 270 -15.60 -3.68 -34.45
N ALA A 271 -15.39 -4.66 -35.34
CA ALA A 271 -15.90 -4.62 -36.71
C ALA A 271 -17.43 -4.82 -36.81
N GLY A 272 -18.04 -5.45 -35.80
CA GLY A 272 -19.41 -5.93 -35.87
C GLY A 272 -20.48 -4.97 -35.37
N ARG A 273 -20.13 -3.82 -34.78
CA ARG A 273 -21.05 -3.03 -33.93
C ARG A 273 -22.19 -2.30 -34.65
N VAL A 274 -22.04 -2.02 -35.95
CA VAL A 274 -23.02 -1.25 -36.73
C VAL A 274 -23.62 -2.09 -37.86
N ALA A 275 -22.80 -2.92 -38.48
CA ALA A 275 -23.18 -3.79 -39.59
C ALA A 275 -22.31 -5.06 -39.58
N ALA A 276 -22.60 -6.00 -40.49
CA ALA A 276 -21.77 -7.19 -40.66
C ALA A 276 -20.33 -6.79 -41.00
N GLY A 277 -19.42 -7.06 -40.05
CA GLY A 277 -18.02 -6.65 -40.10
C GLY A 277 -17.09 -7.74 -40.60
N LYS A 278 -15.88 -7.32 -40.99
CA LYS A 278 -14.77 -8.24 -41.34
C LYS A 278 -13.55 -7.93 -40.50
N CYS A 279 -12.93 -8.97 -39.95
CA CYS A 279 -11.66 -8.89 -39.25
C CYS A 279 -10.58 -9.59 -40.08
N PHE A 280 -9.49 -8.89 -40.35
CA PHE A 280 -8.31 -9.39 -41.05
C PHE A 280 -7.19 -9.61 -40.04
N ARG A 281 -6.87 -10.87 -39.77
CA ARG A 281 -5.81 -11.28 -38.84
C ARG A 281 -4.54 -11.61 -39.63
N LEU A 282 -3.44 -10.93 -39.35
CA LEU A 282 -2.17 -11.08 -40.09
C LEU A 282 -1.29 -12.24 -39.59
N TYR A 283 -1.89 -13.15 -38.83
CA TYR A 283 -1.26 -14.36 -38.30
C TYR A 283 -2.03 -15.60 -38.76
N THR A 284 -1.42 -16.78 -38.65
CA THR A 284 -2.02 -18.03 -39.12
C THR A 284 -3.08 -18.57 -38.15
N ALA A 285 -3.98 -19.43 -38.63
CA ALA A 285 -4.93 -20.15 -37.76
C ALA A 285 -4.22 -20.98 -36.69
N TRP A 286 -3.03 -21.49 -37.05
CA TRP A 286 -2.22 -22.30 -36.17
C TRP A 286 -1.66 -21.46 -35.02
N ALA A 287 -1.09 -20.29 -35.33
CA ALA A 287 -0.58 -19.33 -34.35
C ALA A 287 -1.71 -18.87 -33.40
N PHE A 288 -2.88 -18.52 -33.93
CA PHE A 288 -4.04 -18.13 -33.11
C PHE A 288 -4.44 -19.21 -32.09
N LYS A 289 -4.34 -20.50 -32.45
CA LYS A 289 -4.78 -21.61 -31.58
C LYS A 289 -3.69 -22.17 -30.66
N HIS A 290 -2.42 -22.10 -31.07
CA HIS A 290 -1.32 -22.79 -30.38
C HIS A 290 -0.24 -21.85 -29.84
N GLU A 291 -0.05 -20.65 -30.41
CA GLU A 291 0.96 -19.68 -29.95
C GLU A 291 0.37 -18.63 -29.00
N MET A 292 -0.91 -18.26 -29.17
CA MET A 292 -1.59 -17.25 -28.35
C MET A 292 -2.25 -17.86 -27.10
N GLU A 293 -2.05 -17.21 -25.95
CA GLU A 293 -2.70 -17.58 -24.69
C GLU A 293 -4.22 -17.31 -24.73
N GLU A 294 -5.00 -18.01 -23.91
CA GLU A 294 -6.46 -17.84 -23.90
C GLU A 294 -6.90 -16.46 -23.39
N SER A 295 -6.39 -16.10 -22.22
CA SER A 295 -6.67 -14.87 -21.50
C SER A 295 -5.36 -14.15 -21.21
N THR A 296 -5.41 -12.84 -21.06
CA THR A 296 -4.24 -12.09 -20.60
C THR A 296 -3.96 -12.42 -19.13
N VAL A 297 -2.68 -12.61 -18.80
CA VAL A 297 -2.24 -12.66 -17.39
C VAL A 297 -2.73 -11.40 -16.64
N PRO A 298 -3.13 -11.47 -15.36
CA PRO A 298 -3.55 -10.30 -14.59
C PRO A 298 -2.44 -9.26 -14.37
N GLU A 299 -2.80 -7.98 -14.23
CA GLU A 299 -1.82 -6.89 -14.02
C GLU A 299 -1.04 -7.03 -12.71
N ILE A 300 -1.69 -7.51 -11.65
CA ILE A 300 -1.08 -7.73 -10.32
C ILE A 300 0.08 -8.76 -10.36
N GLN A 301 0.12 -9.64 -11.36
CA GLN A 301 1.17 -10.64 -11.51
C GLN A 301 2.36 -10.15 -12.37
N ARG A 302 2.24 -8.98 -13.02
CA ARG A 302 3.21 -8.48 -14.01
C ARG A 302 3.77 -7.09 -13.74
N THR A 303 3.39 -6.46 -12.64
CA THR A 303 3.78 -5.09 -12.29
C THR A 303 4.48 -5.06 -10.93
N ASP A 304 5.22 -3.99 -10.64
CA ASP A 304 5.76 -3.77 -9.30
C ASP A 304 4.63 -3.54 -8.28
N LEU A 305 4.76 -4.18 -7.12
CA LEU A 305 3.74 -4.15 -6.08
C LEU A 305 4.03 -3.14 -4.97
N GLY A 306 5.11 -2.34 -5.05
CA GLY A 306 5.52 -1.43 -3.98
C GLY A 306 4.40 -0.48 -3.55
N ASN A 307 3.74 0.17 -4.51
CA ASN A 307 2.63 1.09 -4.22
C ASN A 307 1.38 0.34 -3.70
N VAL A 308 1.07 -0.83 -4.28
CA VAL A 308 -0.08 -1.66 -3.86
C VAL A 308 0.10 -2.16 -2.42
N VAL A 309 1.29 -2.65 -2.07
CA VAL A 309 1.62 -3.11 -0.72
C VAL A 309 1.56 -1.97 0.29
N LEU A 310 2.07 -0.78 -0.08
CA LEU A 310 1.99 0.40 0.76
C LEU A 310 0.53 0.79 1.05
N LEU A 311 -0.33 0.76 0.03
CA LEU A 311 -1.76 1.03 0.14
C LEU A 311 -2.49 -0.03 0.98
N LEU A 312 -2.24 -1.31 0.76
CA LEU A 312 -2.84 -2.38 1.57
C LEU A 312 -2.46 -2.25 3.04
N LYS A 313 -1.19 -1.90 3.32
CA LYS A 313 -0.71 -1.64 4.68
C LYS A 313 -1.33 -0.39 5.29
N SER A 314 -1.59 0.66 4.52
CA SER A 314 -2.27 1.87 5.02
C SER A 314 -3.74 1.63 5.36
N LEU A 315 -4.39 0.68 4.67
CA LEU A 315 -5.73 0.18 4.97
C LEU A 315 -5.77 -0.74 6.21
N GLY A 316 -4.63 -1.12 6.77
CA GLY A 316 -4.53 -1.96 7.96
C GLY A 316 -4.48 -3.47 7.66
N ILE A 317 -4.26 -3.86 6.41
CA ILE A 317 -4.10 -5.27 6.03
C ILE A 317 -2.66 -5.69 6.30
N ASN A 318 -2.46 -6.50 7.34
CA ASN A 318 -1.13 -6.93 7.77
C ASN A 318 -0.69 -8.25 7.13
N ASP A 319 -1.61 -9.19 6.95
CA ASP A 319 -1.36 -10.48 6.32
C ASP A 319 -1.63 -10.40 4.83
N LEU A 320 -0.58 -10.13 4.07
CA LEU A 320 -0.63 -10.03 2.61
C LEU A 320 -0.58 -11.41 1.93
N ILE A 321 -0.12 -12.45 2.64
CA ILE A 321 0.05 -13.80 2.07
C ILE A 321 -1.31 -14.50 1.98
N HIS A 322 -2.14 -14.35 3.02
CA HIS A 322 -3.49 -14.92 3.06
C HIS A 322 -4.57 -13.90 2.69
N PHE A 323 -4.19 -12.78 2.08
CA PHE A 323 -5.16 -11.85 1.54
C PHE A 323 -5.92 -12.48 0.37
N ASP A 324 -7.22 -12.27 0.32
CA ASP A 324 -8.14 -12.91 -0.63
C ASP A 324 -8.06 -12.21 -2.00
N PHE A 325 -6.92 -12.35 -2.67
CA PHE A 325 -6.74 -11.92 -4.06
C PHE A 325 -7.53 -12.84 -4.98
N MET A 326 -8.22 -12.27 -5.98
CA MET A 326 -8.85 -13.05 -7.05
C MET A 326 -7.80 -13.88 -7.80
N ASP A 327 -6.72 -13.21 -8.19
CA ASP A 327 -5.51 -13.82 -8.73
C ASP A 327 -4.32 -13.39 -7.88
N PRO A 328 -3.74 -14.27 -7.05
CA PRO A 328 -2.65 -13.89 -6.16
C PRO A 328 -1.38 -13.54 -6.94
N PRO A 329 -0.65 -12.48 -6.54
CA PRO A 329 0.67 -12.20 -7.09
C PRO A 329 1.70 -13.25 -6.67
N PRO A 330 2.82 -13.38 -7.42
CA PRO A 330 3.94 -14.22 -7.00
C PRO A 330 4.49 -13.78 -5.64
N HIS A 331 4.74 -14.75 -4.75
CA HIS A 331 5.28 -14.46 -3.41
C HIS A 331 6.62 -13.72 -3.44
N GLU A 332 7.47 -14.01 -4.44
CA GLU A 332 8.76 -13.35 -4.62
C GLU A 332 8.59 -11.83 -4.81
N THR A 333 7.64 -11.40 -5.65
CA THR A 333 7.33 -9.99 -5.89
C THR A 333 6.81 -9.30 -4.63
N LEU A 334 5.94 -9.97 -3.85
CA LEU A 334 5.43 -9.42 -2.59
C LEU A 334 6.54 -9.22 -1.55
N VAL A 335 7.46 -10.18 -1.43
CA VAL A 335 8.59 -10.10 -0.48
C VAL A 335 9.50 -8.94 -0.86
N LEU A 336 9.86 -8.81 -2.14
CA LEU A 336 10.71 -7.71 -2.61
C LEU A 336 10.07 -6.35 -2.41
N ALA A 337 8.77 -6.21 -2.65
CA ALA A 337 8.04 -4.97 -2.37
C ALA A 337 8.07 -4.60 -0.87
N LEU A 338 7.95 -5.60 0.02
CA LEU A 338 8.09 -5.39 1.47
C LEU A 338 9.52 -5.01 1.87
N GLU A 339 10.53 -5.65 1.29
CA GLU A 339 11.94 -5.33 1.50
C GLU A 339 12.27 -3.92 1.03
N GLN A 340 11.76 -3.50 -0.12
CA GLN A 340 11.91 -2.15 -0.64
C GLN A 340 11.27 -1.12 0.28
N LEU A 341 10.03 -1.33 0.73
CA LEU A 341 9.35 -0.43 1.66
C LEU A 341 10.02 -0.37 3.03
N TYR A 342 10.61 -1.47 3.49
CA TYR A 342 11.43 -1.49 4.69
C TYR A 342 12.72 -0.68 4.50
N ALA A 343 13.40 -0.82 3.36
CA ALA A 343 14.60 -0.04 3.03
C ALA A 343 14.32 1.47 2.89
N LEU A 344 13.09 1.86 2.55
CA LEU A 344 12.64 3.25 2.47
C LEU A 344 12.14 3.82 3.81
N ASP A 345 12.29 3.10 4.93
CA ASP A 345 11.76 3.45 6.26
C ASP A 345 10.22 3.65 6.28
N ALA A 346 9.51 3.16 5.27
CA ALA A 346 8.06 3.18 5.22
C ALA A 346 7.46 2.14 6.20
N LEU A 347 8.15 1.01 6.37
CA LEU A 347 7.79 -0.06 7.30
C LEU A 347 8.81 -0.19 8.43
N ASN A 348 8.33 -0.57 9.62
CA ASN A 348 9.21 -0.93 10.75
C ASN A 348 9.66 -2.40 10.67
N HIS A 349 10.52 -2.83 11.61
CA HIS A 349 11.00 -4.22 11.71
C HIS A 349 9.91 -5.26 12.01
N LEU A 350 8.71 -4.83 12.40
CA LEU A 350 7.54 -5.68 12.60
C LEU A 350 6.62 -5.74 11.36
N GLY A 351 6.97 -5.01 10.29
CA GLY A 351 6.16 -4.92 9.08
C GLY A 351 4.94 -4.00 9.19
N GLU A 352 4.92 -3.10 10.17
CA GLU A 352 3.89 -2.08 10.35
C GLU A 352 4.30 -0.73 9.77
N LEU A 353 3.31 0.07 9.36
CA LEU A 353 3.52 1.36 8.72
C LEU A 353 4.05 2.43 9.69
N THR A 354 5.19 3.04 9.36
CA THR A 354 5.79 4.12 10.15
C THR A 354 5.03 5.44 9.96
N LYS A 355 5.37 6.48 10.74
CA LYS A 355 4.84 7.84 10.50
C LYS A 355 5.21 8.37 9.10
N LEU A 356 6.39 7.97 8.60
CA LEU A 356 6.85 8.29 7.26
C LEU A 356 6.03 7.53 6.22
N GLY A 357 5.88 6.21 6.39
CA GLY A 357 5.08 5.37 5.49
C GLY A 357 3.61 5.82 5.38
N ARG A 358 3.00 6.32 6.47
CA ARG A 358 1.65 6.91 6.42
C ARG A 358 1.57 8.13 5.52
N ARG A 359 2.55 9.02 5.59
CA ARG A 359 2.64 10.20 4.71
C ARG A 359 2.92 9.79 3.27
N MET A 360 3.69 8.71 3.07
CA MET A 360 3.93 8.18 1.74
C MET A 360 2.64 7.66 1.11
N ALA A 361 1.81 6.94 1.87
CA ALA A 361 0.54 6.40 1.38
C ALA A 361 -0.51 7.47 1.00
N GLU A 362 -0.34 8.74 1.42
CA GLU A 362 -1.23 9.84 1.05
C GLU A 362 -0.96 10.38 -0.37
N LEU A 363 0.18 10.06 -0.97
CA LEU A 363 0.60 10.61 -2.26
C LEU A 363 0.46 9.57 -3.39
N PRO A 364 -0.11 9.94 -4.56
CA PRO A 364 -0.34 9.02 -5.68
C PRO A 364 0.93 8.88 -6.55
N VAL A 365 2.07 8.64 -5.93
CA VAL A 365 3.37 8.58 -6.60
C VAL A 365 4.13 7.34 -6.12
N ASP A 366 5.09 6.87 -6.91
CA ASP A 366 5.97 5.78 -6.52
C ASP A 366 6.66 6.02 -5.15
N PRO A 367 6.72 5.02 -4.24
CA PRO A 367 7.32 5.16 -2.92
C PRO A 367 8.77 5.68 -2.92
N MET A 368 9.58 5.36 -3.93
CA MET A 368 10.97 5.83 -4.02
C MET A 368 11.02 7.34 -4.28
N LEU A 369 10.17 7.83 -5.20
CA LEU A 369 10.07 9.25 -5.51
C LEU A 369 9.55 10.05 -4.30
N ILE A 370 8.60 9.47 -3.56
CA ILE A 370 8.09 10.11 -2.35
C ILE A 370 9.16 10.16 -1.27
N SER A 371 9.91 9.08 -1.06
CA SER A 371 11.02 9.03 -0.09
C SER A 371 12.04 10.14 -0.37
N MET A 372 12.42 10.30 -1.65
CA MET A 372 13.29 11.39 -2.08
C MET A 372 12.69 12.77 -1.75
N ALA A 373 11.43 13.01 -2.12
CA ALA A 373 10.77 14.30 -1.89
C ALA A 373 10.68 14.65 -0.39
N ILE A 374 10.32 13.69 0.46
CA ILE A 374 10.22 13.91 1.91
C ILE A 374 11.60 14.16 2.51
N LEU A 375 12.63 13.41 2.10
CA LEU A 375 13.99 13.62 2.59
C LEU A 375 14.51 15.02 2.22
N VAL A 376 14.27 15.46 0.98
CA VAL A 376 14.63 16.81 0.51
C VAL A 376 13.98 17.88 1.40
N LEU A 377 12.68 17.75 1.71
CA LEU A 377 11.97 18.68 2.59
C LEU A 377 12.56 18.70 4.01
N VAL A 378 12.92 17.55 4.56
CA VAL A 378 13.57 17.45 5.89
C VAL A 378 14.93 18.16 5.89
N VAL A 379 15.75 17.93 4.86
CA VAL A 379 17.05 18.59 4.72
C VAL A 379 16.91 20.11 4.57
N HIS A 380 15.94 20.58 3.78
CA HIS A 380 15.66 22.01 3.68
C HIS A 380 15.22 22.62 5.01
N ALA A 381 14.39 21.93 5.78
CA ALA A 381 13.98 22.38 7.11
C ALA A 381 15.15 22.45 8.09
N ASP A 382 16.05 21.46 8.08
CA ASP A 382 17.25 21.49 8.91
C ASP A 382 18.23 22.59 8.48
N ASN A 383 18.39 22.83 7.17
CA ASN A 383 19.21 23.92 6.66
C ASN A 383 18.63 25.29 7.05
N ALA A 384 17.32 25.47 6.91
CA ALA A 384 16.63 26.67 7.40
C ALA A 384 16.85 26.87 8.90
N ARG A 385 16.79 25.79 9.71
CA ARG A 385 17.06 25.85 11.15
C ARG A 385 18.50 26.31 11.44
N GLN A 386 19.49 25.85 10.68
CA GLN A 386 20.90 26.26 10.86
C GLN A 386 21.10 27.76 10.63
N ASN A 387 20.35 28.39 9.72
CA ASN A 387 20.41 29.84 9.50
C ASN A 387 20.00 30.67 10.74
N PHE A 388 19.26 30.07 11.67
CA PHE A 388 18.84 30.74 12.90
C PHE A 388 19.76 30.49 14.09
N VAL A 389 20.75 29.60 13.96
CA VAL A 389 21.65 29.24 15.06
C VAL A 389 22.56 30.42 15.40
N VAL A 390 22.48 30.87 16.66
CA VAL A 390 23.30 31.94 17.22
C VAL A 390 24.11 31.39 18.40
N PRO A 391 25.38 31.79 18.57
CA PRO A 391 26.19 31.41 19.72
C PRO A 391 25.53 31.76 21.06
N GLY A 392 25.50 30.79 21.97
CA GLY A 392 25.02 30.98 23.34
C GLY A 392 23.86 30.12 23.78
N GLY A 393 23.17 29.47 22.84
CA GLY A 393 22.21 28.41 23.13
C GLY A 393 20.83 28.61 22.52
N ASP A 394 19.95 27.67 22.84
CA ASP A 394 18.63 27.54 22.20
C ASP A 394 17.73 28.77 22.47
N HIS A 395 17.87 29.39 23.64
CA HIS A 395 17.13 30.61 23.99
C HIS A 395 17.49 31.80 23.08
N MET A 396 18.75 31.87 22.63
CA MET A 396 19.19 32.90 21.69
C MET A 396 18.66 32.63 20.28
N VAL A 397 18.56 31.36 19.90
CA VAL A 397 17.92 30.95 18.64
C VAL A 397 16.45 31.36 18.63
N LEU A 398 15.71 31.13 19.72
CA LEU A 398 14.31 31.56 19.84
C LEU A 398 14.16 33.08 19.74
N LEU A 399 15.07 33.84 20.35
CA LEU A 399 15.10 35.31 20.23
C LEU A 399 15.36 35.72 18.78
N ASN A 400 16.36 35.13 18.11
CA ASN A 400 16.71 35.41 16.72
C ASN A 400 15.53 35.15 15.78
N VAL A 401 14.86 34.00 15.93
CA VAL A 401 13.66 33.65 15.15
C VAL A 401 12.55 34.68 15.34
N TYR A 402 12.29 35.12 16.58
CA TYR A 402 11.27 36.14 16.85
C TYR A 402 11.64 37.51 16.28
N THR A 403 12.90 37.93 16.38
CA THR A 403 13.39 39.20 15.84
C THR A 403 13.31 39.24 14.32
N GLN A 404 13.74 38.19 13.62
CA GLN A 404 13.62 38.12 12.16
C GLN A 404 12.16 38.10 11.69
N TRP A 405 11.27 37.42 12.44
CA TRP A 405 9.84 37.46 12.13
C TRP A 405 9.24 38.86 12.34
N LEU A 406 9.67 39.57 13.39
CA LEU A 406 9.29 40.96 13.63
C LEU A 406 9.74 41.87 12.49
N GLU A 407 11.00 41.75 12.04
CA GLU A 407 11.57 42.51 10.92
C GLU A 407 10.84 42.23 9.59
N SER A 408 10.36 41.01 9.39
CA SER A 408 9.52 40.63 8.24
C SER A 408 8.11 41.26 8.25
N GLY A 409 7.75 42.00 9.30
CA GLY A 409 6.41 42.55 9.48
C GLY A 409 5.36 41.51 9.86
N TYR A 410 5.75 40.49 10.64
CA TYR A 410 4.87 39.38 11.04
C TYR A 410 4.32 38.56 9.86
N SER A 411 5.10 38.42 8.80
CA SER A 411 4.67 37.76 7.57
C SER A 411 4.35 36.27 7.80
N THR A 412 3.20 35.83 7.29
CA THR A 412 2.84 34.40 7.26
C THR A 412 3.69 33.65 6.23
N GLN A 413 3.99 34.29 5.10
CA GLN A 413 4.80 33.71 4.02
C GLN A 413 6.21 33.40 4.51
N TRP A 414 6.82 34.32 5.26
CA TRP A 414 8.15 34.11 5.86
C TRP A 414 8.18 32.90 6.79
N CYS A 415 7.12 32.69 7.59
CA CYS A 415 7.00 31.50 8.43
C CYS A 415 6.96 30.21 7.61
N TYR A 416 6.22 30.19 6.49
CA TYR A 416 6.14 29.01 5.62
C TYR A 416 7.49 28.69 4.97
N GLU A 417 8.19 29.69 4.44
CA GLU A 417 9.50 29.53 3.78
C GLU A 417 10.58 29.03 4.74
N ASN A 418 10.50 29.42 6.01
CA ASN A 418 11.46 29.04 7.05
C ASN A 418 11.01 27.84 7.90
N PHE A 419 9.96 27.14 7.49
CA PHE A 419 9.41 25.97 8.20
C PHE A 419 8.99 26.24 9.66
N ILE A 420 8.57 27.48 9.96
CA ILE A 420 8.12 27.93 11.29
C ILE A 420 6.60 27.88 11.37
N GLN A 421 6.08 27.42 12.52
CA GLN A 421 4.65 27.38 12.76
C GLN A 421 4.08 28.76 13.10
N PHE A 422 3.38 29.38 12.14
CA PHE A 422 2.76 30.70 12.31
C PHE A 422 1.83 30.81 13.52
N ARG A 423 1.02 29.77 13.82
CA ARG A 423 0.11 29.78 14.99
C ARG A 423 0.87 29.92 16.32
N SER A 424 2.04 29.30 16.42
CA SER A 424 2.89 29.35 17.62
C SER A 424 3.54 30.73 17.77
N MET A 425 4.01 31.32 16.67
CA MET A 425 4.56 32.69 16.67
C MET A 425 3.51 33.75 17.03
N LYS A 426 2.30 33.62 16.48
CA LYS A 426 1.17 34.50 16.85
C LYS A 426 0.87 34.42 18.34
N ARG A 427 0.76 33.20 18.89
CA ARG A 427 0.55 33.02 20.34
C ARG A 427 1.69 33.63 21.16
N ALA A 428 2.94 33.45 20.74
CA ALA A 428 4.09 34.03 21.44
C ALA A 428 4.03 35.57 21.48
N ARG A 429 3.60 36.20 20.38
CA ARG A 429 3.36 37.64 20.32
C ARG A 429 2.25 38.08 21.27
N ASP A 430 1.08 37.43 21.21
CA ASP A 430 -0.08 37.75 22.05
C ASP A 430 0.29 37.67 23.55
N VAL A 431 1.07 36.65 23.93
CA VAL A 431 1.57 36.48 25.31
C VAL A 431 2.56 37.58 25.69
N ARG A 432 3.47 37.96 24.78
CA ARG A 432 4.44 39.05 25.02
C ARG A 432 3.75 40.40 25.21
N GLU A 433 2.80 40.74 24.33
CA GLU A 433 2.02 41.98 24.44
C GLU A 433 1.22 41.99 25.75
N GLY A 434 0.52 40.90 26.07
CA GLY A 434 -0.22 40.78 27.32
C GLY A 434 0.64 40.81 28.58
N LEU A 435 1.91 40.41 28.53
CA LEU A 435 2.86 40.56 29.64
C LEU A 435 3.38 41.99 29.76
N MET A 436 3.68 42.65 28.64
CA MET A 436 4.14 44.04 28.62
C MET A 436 3.08 45.00 29.17
N ASP A 437 1.80 44.76 28.88
CA ASP A 437 0.70 45.59 29.39
C ASP A 437 0.47 45.43 30.90
N ARG A 438 0.89 44.30 31.50
CA ARG A 438 0.64 43.97 32.91
C ARG A 438 1.79 44.32 33.84
N ILE A 439 3.00 44.43 33.32
CA ILE A 439 4.22 44.61 34.10
C ILE A 439 4.64 46.08 33.97
N GLU A 440 4.58 46.83 35.06
CA GLU A 440 5.00 48.25 35.14
C GLU A 440 6.55 48.39 35.17
N VAL A 441 7.27 47.66 34.32
CA VAL A 441 8.74 47.72 34.23
C VAL A 441 9.11 48.40 32.93
N GLU A 442 10.04 49.35 33.00
CA GLU A 442 10.57 50.03 31.81
C GLU A 442 11.25 49.01 30.87
N VAL A 443 10.88 49.09 29.59
CA VAL A 443 11.46 48.21 28.56
C VAL A 443 12.88 48.67 28.23
N CYS A 444 13.85 48.00 28.84
CA CYS A 444 15.27 48.20 28.55
C CYS A 444 15.79 47.10 27.61
N SER A 445 16.57 47.48 26.59
CA SER A 445 17.23 46.54 25.67
C SER A 445 18.73 46.50 25.94
N SER A 446 19.35 45.33 25.88
CA SER A 446 20.79 45.14 26.09
C SER A 446 21.66 45.56 24.89
N GLY A 447 21.08 46.19 23.85
CA GLY A 447 21.84 46.70 22.70
C GLY A 447 22.57 45.62 21.89
N GLY A 448 22.15 44.36 22.01
CA GLY A 448 22.80 43.21 21.35
C GLY A 448 23.77 42.43 22.24
N ASP A 449 24.02 42.86 23.49
CA ASP A 449 24.80 42.05 24.44
C ASP A 449 23.98 40.83 24.92
N ILE A 450 24.59 39.66 24.79
CA ILE A 450 24.03 38.36 25.10
C ILE A 450 24.16 38.07 26.60
N VAL A 451 25.20 38.59 27.27
CA VAL A 451 25.54 38.25 28.66
C VAL A 451 24.42 38.62 29.64
N PRO A 452 23.79 39.81 29.58
CA PRO A 452 22.68 40.17 30.47
C PRO A 452 21.49 39.22 30.33
N ILE A 453 21.20 38.76 29.11
CA ILE A 453 20.11 37.82 28.83
C ILE A 453 20.42 36.47 29.45
N ARG A 454 21.65 35.94 29.30
CA ARG A 454 22.03 34.67 29.93
C ARG A 454 22.02 34.76 31.46
N LYS A 455 22.46 35.89 32.03
CA LYS A 455 22.37 36.15 33.47
C LYS A 455 20.93 36.20 33.98
N ALA A 456 20.01 36.83 33.22
CA ALA A 456 18.58 36.85 33.56
C ALA A 456 17.96 35.44 33.54
N VAL A 457 18.28 34.62 32.53
CA VAL A 457 17.86 33.21 32.49
C VAL A 457 18.45 32.43 33.66
N THR A 458 19.74 32.67 33.98
CA THR A 458 20.40 32.09 35.16
C THR A 458 19.66 32.45 36.45
N ALA A 459 19.13 33.66 36.57
CA ALA A 459 18.33 34.09 37.73
C ALA A 459 17.03 33.31 37.93
N GLY A 460 16.35 32.95 36.85
CA GLY A 460 15.13 32.14 36.93
C GLY A 460 15.40 30.65 37.10
N TYR A 461 16.39 30.13 36.37
CA TYR A 461 16.62 28.69 36.20
C TYR A 461 17.89 28.18 36.91
N PHE A 462 18.36 28.88 37.95
CA PHE A 462 19.55 28.49 38.71
C PHE A 462 19.46 27.06 39.28
N TYR A 463 18.26 26.52 39.51
CA TYR A 463 18.07 25.15 39.99
C TYR A 463 18.39 24.09 38.90
N HIS A 464 18.21 24.43 37.62
CA HIS A 464 18.36 23.53 36.47
C HIS A 464 19.75 23.62 35.84
N THR A 465 20.80 23.42 36.66
CA THR A 465 22.19 23.50 36.19
C THR A 465 22.81 22.12 35.99
N ALA A 466 23.54 21.98 34.88
CA ALA A 466 24.34 20.80 34.56
C ALA A 466 25.79 21.19 34.23
N ARG A 467 26.72 20.30 34.57
CA ARG A 467 28.17 20.46 34.36
C ARG A 467 28.74 19.30 33.58
N LEU A 468 29.63 19.60 32.64
CA LEU A 468 30.32 18.58 31.85
C LEU A 468 31.27 17.73 32.72
N SER A 469 31.23 16.41 32.55
CA SER A 469 32.06 15.41 33.24
C SER A 469 32.61 14.37 32.25
N LYS A 470 33.47 13.44 32.72
CA LYS A 470 34.16 12.44 31.89
C LYS A 470 33.23 11.46 31.13
N GLY A 471 31.93 11.44 31.43
CA GLY A 471 30.93 10.54 30.82
C GLY A 471 29.68 11.24 30.28
N GLY A 472 29.71 12.56 30.12
CA GLY A 472 28.53 13.38 29.76
C GLY A 472 28.26 14.48 30.79
N TYR A 473 27.10 15.11 30.72
CA TYR A 473 26.71 16.13 31.68
C TYR A 473 26.18 15.50 32.96
N LYS A 474 26.44 16.15 34.09
CA LYS A 474 25.86 15.80 35.38
C LYS A 474 25.15 16.98 36.00
N THR A 475 23.97 16.75 36.55
CA THR A 475 23.28 17.77 37.34
C THR A 475 24.07 18.08 38.61
N VAL A 476 24.14 19.36 38.98
CA VAL A 476 25.07 19.79 40.05
C VAL A 476 24.70 19.19 41.40
N LYS A 477 23.41 19.17 41.76
CA LYS A 477 22.95 18.69 43.07
C LYS A 477 22.69 17.19 43.12
N HIS A 478 22.01 16.64 42.13
CA HIS A 478 21.60 15.23 42.13
C HIS A 478 22.64 14.30 41.48
N GLN A 479 23.69 14.84 40.84
CA GLN A 479 24.74 14.07 40.16
C GLN A 479 24.20 13.07 39.11
N GLN A 480 23.00 13.34 38.59
CA GLN A 480 22.32 12.55 37.59
C GLN A 480 22.95 12.77 36.22
N THR A 481 23.17 11.69 35.47
CA THR A 481 23.82 11.75 34.15
C THR A 481 22.79 12.13 33.10
N VAL A 482 22.99 13.29 32.47
CA VAL A 482 22.10 13.87 31.47
C VAL A 482 22.88 14.19 30.20
N TYR A 483 22.18 14.28 29.07
CA TYR A 483 22.78 14.53 27.75
C TYR A 483 22.10 15.73 27.09
N VAL A 484 22.83 16.51 26.30
CA VAL A 484 22.21 17.55 25.46
C VAL A 484 21.40 16.88 24.36
N HIS A 485 20.16 17.34 24.13
CA HIS A 485 19.31 16.79 23.07
C HIS A 485 19.90 17.09 21.68
N PRO A 486 19.86 16.16 20.70
CA PRO A 486 20.43 16.37 19.37
C PRO A 486 19.92 17.61 18.61
N ASN A 487 18.67 18.00 18.87
CA ASN A 487 18.06 19.19 18.23
C ASN A 487 18.57 20.53 18.80
N SER A 488 19.34 20.53 19.88
CA SER A 488 19.88 21.76 20.48
C SER A 488 21.03 22.33 19.64
N SER A 489 21.17 23.66 19.60
CA SER A 489 22.32 24.30 18.97
C SER A 489 23.65 23.97 19.67
N LEU A 490 23.62 23.62 20.96
CA LEU A 490 24.81 23.34 21.77
C LEU A 490 25.21 21.85 21.78
N PHE A 491 24.61 21.03 20.91
CA PHE A 491 24.89 19.60 20.86
C PHE A 491 26.35 19.29 20.50
N GLU A 492 26.94 20.06 19.60
CA GLU A 492 28.32 19.89 19.14
C GLU A 492 29.35 20.67 19.97
N GLU A 493 29.01 21.90 20.42
CA GLU A 493 29.93 22.77 21.14
C GLU A 493 30.27 22.26 22.55
N GLN A 494 29.32 21.59 23.20
CA GLN A 494 29.46 20.99 24.53
C GLN A 494 30.16 21.90 25.56
N PRO A 495 29.59 23.08 25.86
CA PRO A 495 30.16 24.02 26.82
C PRO A 495 30.18 23.43 28.24
N ARG A 496 31.07 23.96 29.09
CA ARG A 496 31.39 23.36 30.39
C ARG A 496 30.22 23.40 31.39
N TRP A 497 29.47 24.49 31.38
CA TRP A 497 28.36 24.76 32.28
C TRP A 497 27.14 25.16 31.48
N LEU A 498 26.02 24.54 31.82
CA LEU A 498 24.77 24.65 31.08
C LEU A 498 23.61 24.81 32.04
N ILE A 499 22.62 25.58 31.61
CA ILE A 499 21.27 25.56 32.17
C ILE A 499 20.33 24.92 31.16
N TYR A 500 19.42 24.08 31.64
CA TYR A 500 18.37 23.45 30.84
C TYR A 500 16.98 23.93 31.27
N HIS A 501 16.03 24.00 30.34
CA HIS A 501 14.65 24.33 30.68
C HIS A 501 13.92 23.11 31.24
N GLU A 502 14.01 21.98 30.54
CA GLU A 502 13.32 20.73 30.88
C GLU A 502 14.22 19.50 30.67
N LEU A 503 13.93 18.43 31.40
CA LEU A 503 14.52 17.10 31.22
C LEU A 503 13.46 16.16 30.64
N VAL A 504 13.83 15.43 29.59
CA VAL A 504 12.97 14.44 28.93
C VAL A 504 13.62 13.07 29.00
N PHE A 505 12.89 12.09 29.53
CA PHE A 505 13.31 10.69 29.59
C PHE A 505 12.80 9.94 28.36
N THR A 506 13.71 9.38 27.56
CA THR A 506 13.36 8.44 26.48
C THR A 506 14.10 7.12 26.71
N THR A 507 15.17 6.87 25.95
CA THR A 507 16.15 5.79 26.22
C THR A 507 17.29 6.28 27.12
N LYS A 508 17.53 7.60 27.10
CA LYS A 508 18.45 8.34 27.97
C LYS A 508 17.75 9.63 28.40
N GLU A 509 18.31 10.28 29.42
CA GLU A 509 17.82 11.57 29.90
C GLU A 509 18.43 12.69 29.08
N PHE A 510 17.58 13.43 28.38
CA PHE A 510 17.99 14.54 27.53
C PHE A 510 17.53 15.89 28.10
N MET A 511 18.45 16.85 28.14
CA MET A 511 18.20 18.26 28.40
C MET A 511 17.70 18.94 27.13
N ARG A 512 16.60 19.70 27.24
CA ARG A 512 16.07 20.53 26.16
C ARG A 512 16.10 22.01 26.50
N GLN A 513 16.21 22.82 25.46
CA GLN A 513 16.33 24.28 25.52
C GLN A 513 17.47 24.69 26.46
N VAL A 514 18.68 24.50 25.95
CA VAL A 514 19.90 24.61 26.73
C VAL A 514 20.60 25.95 26.46
N ILE A 515 21.19 26.54 27.48
CA ILE A 515 21.92 27.81 27.40
C ILE A 515 23.26 27.72 28.12
N GLU A 516 24.31 28.29 27.54
CA GLU A 516 25.65 28.34 28.13
C GLU A 516 25.73 29.41 29.22
N ILE A 517 26.36 29.08 30.35
CA ILE A 517 26.54 30.01 31.47
C ILE A 517 27.96 29.95 32.04
N ASP A 518 28.37 31.03 32.71
CA ASP A 518 29.56 31.03 33.55
C ASP A 518 29.21 30.61 34.99
N SER A 519 30.09 29.83 35.63
CA SER A 519 29.86 29.34 36.99
C SER A 519 29.86 30.45 38.05
N SER A 520 30.54 31.58 37.80
CA SER A 520 30.56 32.73 38.71
C SER A 520 29.17 33.34 38.90
N TRP A 521 28.33 33.33 37.86
CA TRP A 521 27.00 33.94 37.91
C TRP A 521 26.05 33.21 38.87
N LEU A 522 26.25 31.90 39.07
CA LEU A 522 25.44 31.12 40.02
C LEU A 522 25.66 31.58 41.48
N LEU A 523 26.87 32.05 41.81
CA LEU A 523 27.18 32.61 43.14
C LEU A 523 26.60 34.02 43.30
N GLU A 524 26.65 34.83 42.23
CA GLU A 524 26.07 36.18 42.22
C GLU A 524 24.55 36.12 42.41
N VAL A 525 23.89 35.21 41.70
CA VAL A 525 22.43 35.10 41.62
C VAL A 525 21.83 34.35 42.81
N ALA A 526 22.42 33.22 43.21
CA ALA A 526 21.84 32.32 44.20
C ALA A 526 22.88 31.89 45.26
N PRO A 527 23.43 32.84 46.05
CA PRO A 527 24.45 32.54 47.07
C PRO A 527 23.93 31.66 48.21
N HIS A 528 22.61 31.60 48.40
CA HIS A 528 21.97 30.73 49.38
C HIS A 528 21.89 29.27 48.93
N TYR A 529 21.93 29.02 47.62
CA TYR A 529 21.73 27.70 47.03
C TYR A 529 23.06 27.04 46.63
N TYR A 530 24.00 27.82 46.08
CA TYR A 530 25.33 27.35 45.67
C TYR A 530 26.42 27.80 46.63
N LYS A 531 27.37 26.90 46.93
CA LYS A 531 28.57 27.20 47.73
C LYS A 531 29.81 27.11 46.86
N ASN A 532 30.84 27.91 47.15
CA ASN A 532 32.12 27.90 46.41
C ASN A 532 32.69 26.48 46.23
N LYS A 533 32.63 25.64 47.26
CA LYS A 533 33.13 24.26 47.21
C LYS A 533 32.42 23.35 46.17
N GLU A 534 31.17 23.66 45.81
CA GLU A 534 30.39 22.91 44.81
C GLU A 534 30.68 23.37 43.38
N LEU A 535 31.15 24.61 43.23
CA LEU A 535 31.56 25.20 41.96
C LEU A 535 33.08 25.08 41.73
N GLU A 536 33.84 24.81 42.80
CA GLU A 536 35.27 24.56 42.78
C GLU A 536 35.61 23.26 42.06
N ASP A 537 36.64 23.37 41.24
CA ASP A 537 36.97 22.40 40.23
C ASP A 537 38.01 21.40 40.76
N SER A 538 37.56 20.25 41.26
CA SER A 538 38.45 19.14 41.61
C SER A 538 39.21 18.55 40.40
N SER A 539 38.85 18.98 39.18
CA SER A 539 39.46 18.61 37.90
C SER A 539 40.65 19.46 37.46
N SER A 540 41.06 20.47 38.22
CA SER A 540 42.28 21.26 37.98
C SER A 540 43.58 20.41 37.98
N LYS A 541 43.50 19.11 38.29
CA LYS A 541 44.64 18.18 38.27
C LYS A 541 44.78 17.25 37.07
N LYS A 542 43.87 17.25 36.08
CA LYS A 542 44.08 16.59 34.75
C LYS A 542 42.83 16.76 33.87
N MET A 543 42.91 17.64 32.87
CA MET A 543 41.94 17.70 31.79
C MET A 543 41.92 16.37 31.00
N PRO A 544 40.74 15.83 30.63
CA PRO A 544 40.63 14.85 29.56
C PRO A 544 40.97 15.49 28.21
N ARG A 545 41.73 14.78 27.36
CA ARG A 545 42.09 15.21 25.99
C ARG A 545 40.85 15.25 25.09
N LYS A 546 40.13 16.37 25.08
CA LYS A 546 39.42 16.94 23.93
C LYS A 546 39.29 18.43 24.22
N GLN A 547 40.10 19.22 23.53
CA GLN A 547 40.16 20.67 23.67
C GLN A 547 38.93 21.24 22.97
N GLY A 548 37.98 21.80 23.73
CA GLY A 548 36.97 22.68 23.15
C GLY A 548 37.66 23.93 22.64
N LYS A 549 37.26 24.41 21.45
CA LYS A 549 37.85 25.60 20.83
C LYS A 549 37.68 26.81 21.75
N ALA A 550 38.73 27.60 21.90
CA ALA A 550 38.66 28.85 22.65
C ALA A 550 37.91 29.91 21.84
N LYS A 551 37.33 30.90 22.53
CA LYS A 551 36.55 32.01 21.96
C LYS A 551 37.31 32.85 20.90
N GLU A 552 38.63 32.73 20.82
CA GLU A 552 39.49 33.39 19.83
C GLU A 552 39.59 32.60 18.50
N GLU A 553 39.17 31.32 18.47
CA GLU A 553 39.15 30.46 17.28
C GLU A 553 37.75 30.29 16.67
N LEU A 554 36.72 30.83 17.34
CA LEU A 554 35.36 31.00 16.83
C LEU A 554 35.23 32.48 16.52
N GLY A 555 35.52 32.85 15.26
CA GLY A 555 35.69 34.23 14.80
C GLY A 555 34.60 35.21 15.18
#